data_AF-A0A5B8MUB2-F1
#
_entry.id   AF-A0A5B8MUB2-F1
#
_cell.length_a   1.000
_cell.length_b   1.000
_cell.length_c   1.000
_cell.angle_alpha   90.00
_cell.angle_beta   90.00
_cell.angle_gamma   90.00
#
_symmetry.space_group_name_H-M   'P 1'
#
loop_
_entity.id
_entity.type
_entity.pdbx_description
1 polymer ?
#
loop_
_entity_poly.entity_id
_entity_poly.type
_entity_poly.pdbx_seq_one_letter_code
_entity_poly.pdbx_strand_id
1 'polypeptide(L)'
;MVGRRLGLVVAVVAVVGSSLVGGVSCFGTAPEVVVNTWPFVDATREAWSVLRTEDALTAVEKGVSVCEVEQCDHTVGYGGSPDEWGQTTLDAMIMNGDTMEAGSAVNLHATKQAISAARLVMETTNHTILAGRDADEFARAMGLAQGSLVTNFSKALWSQWERGACQPNYRRNVHPNPRDSCGPYAPNAGAGDRKGGVGAARSPVGTFGRNNHDTIAMIALNSRGSMAAGTSTNGATHKVPGRLADSGVPGSGAYVDSEVGGCGATGDGDVMMRFVPCYQVVESMRRGMSPKSAVEEALGRIRRRHPTFQGALLALDKNGNHAGATNCMDFHYSLASADHPDVRVIEVQASVPCPSST
;
A
#
# COMPACT_ATOMS: atom_id res chain seq x y z
N MET A 1 14.90 -98.50 -12.84
CA MET A 1 14.76 -97.10 -13.30
C MET A 1 13.37 -96.65 -12.84
N VAL A 2 13.18 -95.80 -11.84
CA VAL A 2 13.77 -94.48 -11.56
C VAL A 2 13.74 -94.27 -10.04
N GLY A 3 14.88 -93.89 -9.44
CA GLY A 3 14.96 -93.53 -8.02
C GLY A 3 14.59 -92.06 -7.82
N ARG A 4 13.65 -91.78 -6.91
CA ARG A 4 13.31 -90.41 -6.48
C ARG A 4 14.20 -90.04 -5.29
N ARG A 5 15.11 -89.08 -5.50
CA ARG A 5 15.86 -88.39 -4.44
C ARG A 5 14.98 -87.26 -3.86
N LEU A 6 14.78 -87.27 -2.54
CA LEU A 6 14.27 -86.13 -1.79
C LEU A 6 15.35 -85.03 -1.76
N GLY A 7 15.05 -83.86 -2.32
CA GLY A 7 15.87 -82.65 -2.19
C GLY A 7 15.33 -81.80 -1.04
N LEU A 8 16.15 -81.63 0.00
CA LEU A 8 15.94 -80.69 1.10
C LEU A 8 16.25 -79.27 0.59
N VAL A 9 15.25 -78.40 0.49
CA VAL A 9 15.44 -76.98 0.13
C VAL A 9 15.68 -76.20 1.42
N VAL A 10 16.91 -75.72 1.62
CA VAL A 10 17.26 -74.78 2.68
C VAL A 10 16.94 -73.36 2.17
N ALA A 11 15.92 -72.73 2.74
CA ALA A 11 15.59 -71.34 2.47
C ALA A 11 16.52 -70.43 3.29
N VAL A 12 17.43 -69.73 2.61
CA VAL A 12 18.24 -68.66 3.20
C VAL A 12 17.39 -67.38 3.17
N VAL A 13 16.88 -66.97 4.33
CA VAL A 13 16.20 -65.68 4.49
C VAL A 13 17.27 -64.60 4.61
N ALA A 14 17.49 -63.84 3.55
CA ALA A 14 18.30 -62.62 3.59
C ALA A 14 17.45 -61.49 4.20
N VAL A 15 17.78 -61.08 5.43
CA VAL A 15 17.21 -59.89 6.06
C VAL A 15 17.85 -58.67 5.41
N VAL A 16 17.18 -58.08 4.43
CA VAL A 16 17.52 -56.75 3.92
C VAL A 16 16.95 -55.73 4.90
N GLY A 17 17.80 -55.19 5.76
CA GLY A 17 17.47 -54.05 6.60
C GLY A 17 17.29 -52.80 5.74
N SER A 18 16.08 -52.57 5.24
CA SER A 18 15.70 -51.29 4.67
C SER A 18 15.42 -50.31 5.81
N SER A 19 16.45 -49.57 6.21
CA SER A 19 16.30 -48.37 7.03
C SER A 19 15.50 -47.35 6.24
N LEU A 20 14.18 -47.37 6.38
CA LEU A 20 13.32 -46.26 6.02
C LEU A 20 13.62 -45.13 6.99
N VAL A 21 14.64 -44.34 6.67
CA VAL A 21 14.78 -42.99 7.22
C VAL A 21 13.67 -42.18 6.56
N GLY A 22 12.48 -42.24 7.15
CA GLY A 22 11.42 -41.28 6.91
C GLY A 22 11.94 -39.93 7.38
N GLY A 23 12.56 -39.18 6.47
CA GLY A 23 12.83 -37.78 6.65
C GLY A 23 11.50 -37.07 6.83
N VAL A 24 11.11 -36.82 8.07
CA VAL A 24 10.17 -35.77 8.39
C VAL A 24 10.86 -34.51 7.88
N SER A 25 10.45 -34.04 6.70
CA SER A 25 10.74 -32.68 6.30
C SER A 25 10.01 -31.82 7.32
N CYS A 26 10.74 -31.33 8.32
CA CYS A 26 10.31 -30.18 9.08
C CYS A 26 10.22 -29.04 8.06
N PHE A 27 9.03 -28.86 7.48
CA PHE A 27 8.70 -27.60 6.82
C PHE A 27 8.87 -26.54 7.90
N GLY A 28 9.97 -25.78 7.83
CA GLY A 28 10.12 -24.60 8.67
C GLY A 28 8.92 -23.71 8.38
N THR A 29 8.21 -23.29 9.44
CA THR A 29 7.16 -22.29 9.31
C THR A 29 7.78 -21.04 8.72
N ALA A 30 7.12 -20.42 7.72
CA ALA A 30 7.55 -19.13 7.21
C ALA A 30 7.61 -18.12 8.37
N PRO A 31 8.53 -17.14 8.33
CA PRO A 31 8.58 -16.12 9.37
C PRO A 31 7.30 -15.28 9.33
N GLU A 32 6.69 -15.08 10.49
CA GLU A 32 5.51 -14.22 10.62
C GLU A 32 5.94 -12.77 10.78
N VAL A 33 5.49 -11.90 9.89
CA VAL A 33 5.89 -10.50 9.85
C VAL A 33 4.70 -9.62 9.43
N VAL A 34 4.51 -8.51 10.14
CA VAL A 34 3.66 -7.39 9.72
C VAL A 34 4.52 -6.13 9.65
N VAL A 35 4.41 -5.42 8.54
CA VAL A 35 5.00 -4.09 8.39
C VAL A 35 3.98 -3.09 7.87
N ASN A 36 4.06 -1.84 8.30
CA ASN A 36 3.32 -0.75 7.67
C ASN A 36 4.10 0.57 7.64
N THR A 37 3.78 1.42 6.67
CA THR A 37 4.29 2.80 6.62
C THR A 37 3.91 3.57 7.88
N TRP A 38 4.80 4.45 8.32
CA TRP A 38 4.63 5.39 9.44
C TRP A 38 4.62 4.72 10.84
N PRO A 39 4.81 5.51 11.92
CA PRO A 39 4.79 4.99 13.30
C PRO A 39 3.35 4.74 13.80
N PHE A 40 2.48 4.18 12.96
CA PHE A 40 1.11 3.80 13.32
C PHE A 40 1.10 2.46 14.07
N VAL A 41 1.67 2.47 15.26
CA VAL A 41 1.96 1.26 16.04
C VAL A 41 0.70 0.49 16.44
N ASP A 42 -0.43 1.17 16.59
CA ASP A 42 -1.71 0.55 16.96
C ASP A 42 -2.26 -0.29 15.80
N ALA A 43 -2.13 0.20 14.56
CA ALA A 43 -2.42 -0.56 13.35
C ALA A 43 -1.55 -1.82 13.22
N THR A 44 -0.24 -1.70 13.47
CA THR A 44 0.67 -2.85 13.45
C THR A 44 0.31 -3.88 14.50
N ARG A 45 -0.03 -3.43 15.72
CA ARG A 45 -0.37 -4.31 16.84
C ARG A 45 -1.65 -5.09 16.58
N GLU A 46 -2.67 -4.44 16.01
CA GLU A 46 -3.92 -5.10 15.65
C GLU A 46 -3.69 -6.16 14.57
N ALA A 47 -3.02 -5.78 13.47
CA ALA A 47 -2.70 -6.74 12.41
C ALA A 47 -1.88 -7.92 12.93
N TRP A 48 -0.89 -7.68 13.79
CA TRP A 48 -0.08 -8.74 14.39
C TRP A 48 -0.93 -9.67 15.27
N SER A 49 -1.85 -9.12 16.06
CA SER A 49 -2.76 -9.90 16.89
C SER A 49 -3.63 -10.83 16.03
N VAL A 50 -4.22 -10.28 14.96
CA VAL A 50 -5.11 -11.00 14.03
C VAL A 50 -4.35 -12.05 13.21
N LEU A 51 -3.13 -11.73 12.74
CA LEU A 51 -2.32 -12.63 11.91
C LEU A 51 -2.01 -13.97 12.59
N ARG A 52 -1.89 -13.97 13.92
CA ARG A 52 -1.62 -15.20 14.69
C ARG A 52 -2.82 -16.14 14.81
N THR A 53 -4.02 -15.66 14.49
CA THR A 53 -5.26 -16.44 14.61
C THR A 53 -6.00 -16.59 13.29
N GLU A 54 -5.74 -15.72 12.31
CA GLU A 54 -6.45 -15.65 11.03
C GLU A 54 -5.49 -15.63 9.82
N ASP A 55 -5.98 -15.30 8.63
CA ASP A 55 -5.15 -15.18 7.43
C ASP A 55 -4.52 -13.78 7.28
N ALA A 56 -3.57 -13.66 6.35
CA ALA A 56 -2.86 -12.41 6.10
C ALA A 56 -3.80 -11.30 5.57
N LEU A 57 -4.83 -11.68 4.82
CA LEU A 57 -5.77 -10.75 4.21
C LEU A 57 -6.62 -10.04 5.29
N THR A 58 -7.15 -10.81 6.25
CA THR A 58 -7.90 -10.26 7.38
C THR A 58 -6.99 -9.47 8.32
N ALA A 59 -5.75 -9.91 8.54
CA ALA A 59 -4.78 -9.13 9.32
C ALA A 59 -4.54 -7.73 8.72
N VAL A 60 -4.35 -7.64 7.39
CA VAL A 60 -4.20 -6.37 6.68
C VAL A 60 -5.46 -5.53 6.77
N GLU A 61 -6.64 -6.10 6.53
CA GLU A 61 -7.91 -5.36 6.62
C GLU A 61 -8.08 -4.75 8.03
N LYS A 62 -7.91 -5.55 9.08
CA LYS A 62 -8.09 -5.10 10.47
C LYS A 62 -7.05 -4.06 10.88
N GLY A 63 -5.78 -4.28 10.55
CA GLY A 63 -4.72 -3.32 10.85
C GLY A 63 -4.91 -1.98 10.16
N VAL A 64 -5.21 -1.98 8.85
CA VAL A 64 -5.48 -0.74 8.10
C VAL A 64 -6.72 -0.03 8.65
N SER A 65 -7.77 -0.77 9.01
CA SER A 65 -9.00 -0.21 9.58
C SER A 65 -8.77 0.58 10.88
N VAL A 66 -7.76 0.23 11.69
CA VAL A 66 -7.40 1.00 12.88
C VAL A 66 -7.15 2.46 12.52
N CYS A 67 -6.31 2.70 11.51
CA CYS A 67 -6.01 4.07 11.09
C CYS A 67 -7.18 4.78 10.39
N GLU A 68 -8.10 4.04 9.75
CA GLU A 68 -9.33 4.63 9.21
C GLU A 68 -10.25 5.16 10.32
N VAL A 69 -10.26 4.49 11.47
CA VAL A 69 -11.07 4.86 12.64
C VAL A 69 -10.39 5.94 13.48
N GLU A 70 -9.10 5.79 13.77
CA GLU A 70 -8.30 6.69 14.60
C GLU A 70 -7.90 7.98 13.88
N GLN A 71 -8.08 8.03 12.55
CA GLN A 71 -7.67 9.15 11.71
C GLN A 71 -6.16 9.43 11.84
N CYS A 72 -5.33 8.38 11.70
CA CYS A 72 -3.88 8.45 11.87
C CYS A 72 -3.28 9.66 11.13
N ASP A 73 -2.62 10.56 11.89
CA ASP A 73 -2.05 11.84 11.45
C ASP A 73 -2.99 12.73 10.60
N HIS A 74 -4.30 12.48 10.67
CA HIS A 74 -5.36 13.05 9.84
C HIS A 74 -5.21 12.81 8.34
N THR A 75 -4.43 11.82 7.91
CA THR A 75 -4.17 11.48 6.50
C THR A 75 -4.79 10.16 6.05
N VAL A 76 -5.29 9.37 7.01
CA VAL A 76 -6.02 8.12 6.78
C VAL A 76 -7.44 8.24 7.35
N GLY A 77 -8.41 7.66 6.64
CA GLY A 77 -9.80 7.68 7.08
C GLY A 77 -10.46 9.06 6.99
N TYR A 78 -11.64 9.15 7.61
CA TYR A 78 -12.47 10.35 7.57
C TYR A 78 -11.85 11.53 8.32
N GLY A 79 -12.30 12.74 8.00
CA GLY A 79 -12.01 13.93 8.79
C GLY A 79 -10.75 14.70 8.43
N GLY A 80 -9.97 14.23 7.45
CA GLY A 80 -8.77 14.89 6.94
C GLY A 80 -8.84 15.26 5.47
N SER A 81 -7.78 15.93 4.98
CA SER A 81 -7.51 16.26 3.56
C SER A 81 -8.74 16.60 2.69
N PRO A 82 -9.50 17.65 3.03
CA PRO A 82 -10.64 18.06 2.21
C PRO A 82 -10.17 18.49 0.82
N ASP A 83 -10.94 18.19 -0.22
CA ASP A 83 -10.75 18.68 -1.59
C ASP A 83 -11.06 20.19 -1.70
N GLU A 84 -10.91 20.75 -2.90
CA GLU A 84 -11.21 22.18 -3.16
C GLU A 84 -12.67 22.55 -2.84
N TRP A 85 -13.59 21.59 -2.76
CA TRP A 85 -15.01 21.78 -2.39
C TRP A 85 -15.30 21.47 -0.91
N GLY A 86 -14.26 21.26 -0.10
CA GLY A 86 -14.39 21.00 1.33
C GLY A 86 -14.85 19.58 1.64
N GLN A 87 -14.80 18.65 0.67
CA GLN A 87 -15.20 17.26 0.86
C GLN A 87 -13.99 16.38 1.13
N THR A 88 -14.07 15.53 2.16
CA THR A 88 -13.11 14.44 2.36
C THR A 88 -13.57 13.25 1.52
N THR A 89 -12.67 12.67 0.72
CA THR A 89 -12.91 11.41 0.01
C THR A 89 -11.81 10.40 0.27
N LEU A 90 -12.15 9.11 0.34
CA LEU A 90 -11.22 8.04 0.69
C LEU A 90 -10.89 7.16 -0.52
N ASP A 91 -9.64 6.70 -0.56
CA ASP A 91 -9.13 5.75 -1.53
C ASP A 91 -8.48 4.58 -0.79
N ALA A 92 -8.87 3.34 -1.13
CA ALA A 92 -8.27 2.13 -0.56
C ALA A 92 -8.17 0.99 -1.58
N MET A 93 -7.22 0.09 -1.35
CA MET A 93 -7.12 -1.19 -2.07
C MET A 93 -6.62 -2.30 -1.16
N ILE A 94 -6.99 -3.54 -1.45
CA ILE A 94 -6.46 -4.74 -0.80
C ILE A 94 -6.15 -5.82 -1.85
N MET A 95 -5.11 -6.61 -1.63
CA MET A 95 -4.67 -7.66 -2.55
C MET A 95 -4.25 -8.91 -1.79
N ASN A 96 -4.68 -10.06 -2.31
CA ASN A 96 -4.29 -11.39 -1.84
C ASN A 96 -3.11 -11.89 -2.67
N GLY A 97 -1.98 -12.18 -2.01
CA GLY A 97 -0.76 -12.64 -2.67
C GLY A 97 -0.80 -14.08 -3.17
N ASP A 98 -1.75 -14.90 -2.69
CA ASP A 98 -1.90 -16.30 -3.11
C ASP A 98 -2.71 -16.43 -4.40
N THR A 99 -3.78 -15.62 -4.54
CA THR A 99 -4.71 -15.68 -5.68
C THR A 99 -4.45 -14.61 -6.73
N MET A 100 -3.63 -13.60 -6.41
CA MET A 100 -3.43 -12.38 -7.20
C MET A 100 -4.71 -11.54 -7.35
N GLU A 101 -5.78 -11.86 -6.62
CA GLU A 101 -6.99 -11.05 -6.60
C GLU A 101 -6.73 -9.74 -5.86
N ALA A 102 -7.31 -8.67 -6.41
CA ALA A 102 -7.24 -7.34 -5.83
C ALA A 102 -8.62 -6.68 -5.92
N GLY A 103 -8.93 -5.88 -4.90
CA GLY A 103 -10.09 -5.02 -4.90
C GLY A 103 -9.74 -3.61 -4.47
N SER A 104 -10.49 -2.64 -4.97
CA SER A 104 -10.30 -1.24 -4.67
C SER A 104 -11.62 -0.47 -4.72
N ALA A 105 -11.75 0.45 -3.77
CA ALA A 105 -12.83 1.41 -3.70
C ALA A 105 -12.22 2.81 -3.55
N VAL A 106 -12.50 3.69 -4.50
CA VAL A 106 -11.83 5.00 -4.60
C VAL A 106 -12.82 6.13 -4.72
N ASN A 107 -12.40 7.33 -4.31
CA ASN A 107 -13.22 8.53 -4.24
C ASN A 107 -14.56 8.29 -3.49
N LEU A 108 -14.51 7.51 -2.40
CA LEU A 108 -15.67 7.27 -1.53
C LEU A 108 -16.06 8.56 -0.82
N HIS A 109 -17.35 8.86 -0.79
CA HIS A 109 -17.91 10.07 -0.20
C HIS A 109 -18.64 9.82 1.12
N ALA A 110 -19.01 8.58 1.42
CA ALA A 110 -19.83 8.26 2.61
C ALA A 110 -19.40 7.00 3.37
N THR A 111 -18.63 6.11 2.74
CA THR A 111 -18.17 4.87 3.37
C THR A 111 -16.87 5.09 4.14
N LYS A 112 -16.92 4.99 5.47
CA LYS A 112 -15.71 5.16 6.33
C LYS A 112 -14.75 3.98 6.31
N GLN A 113 -15.29 2.77 6.15
CA GLN A 113 -14.54 1.52 6.13
C GLN A 113 -14.04 1.26 4.70
N ALA A 114 -13.06 2.05 4.25
CA ALA A 114 -12.67 2.07 2.85
C ALA A 114 -11.94 0.78 2.44
N ILE A 115 -11.05 0.26 3.30
CA ILE A 115 -10.36 -1.01 3.04
C ILE A 115 -11.33 -2.20 3.01
N SER A 116 -12.35 -2.22 3.87
CA SER A 116 -13.41 -3.25 3.82
C SER A 116 -14.26 -3.14 2.56
N ALA A 117 -14.55 -1.91 2.09
CA ALA A 117 -15.22 -1.71 0.80
C ALA A 117 -14.38 -2.27 -0.35
N ALA A 118 -13.06 -2.04 -0.34
CA ALA A 118 -12.13 -2.61 -1.30
C ALA A 118 -12.10 -4.15 -1.24
N ARG A 119 -12.10 -4.74 -0.04
CA ARG A 119 -12.20 -6.20 0.14
C ARG A 119 -13.50 -6.76 -0.44
N LEU A 120 -14.62 -6.10 -0.20
CA LEU A 120 -15.91 -6.49 -0.76
C LEU A 120 -15.93 -6.42 -2.29
N VAL A 121 -15.29 -5.41 -2.90
CA VAL A 121 -15.13 -5.36 -4.37
C VAL A 121 -14.40 -6.61 -4.87
N MET A 122 -13.31 -7.00 -4.20
CA MET A 122 -12.52 -8.20 -4.53
C MET A 122 -13.33 -9.49 -4.42
N GLU A 123 -14.06 -9.67 -3.32
CA GLU A 123 -14.67 -10.96 -2.96
C GLU A 123 -16.08 -11.15 -3.55
N THR A 124 -16.76 -10.08 -3.95
CA THR A 124 -18.19 -10.13 -4.34
C THR A 124 -18.46 -9.66 -5.77
N THR A 125 -17.42 -9.29 -6.53
CA THR A 125 -17.56 -8.86 -7.92
C THR A 125 -16.47 -9.46 -8.79
N ASN A 126 -16.66 -9.45 -10.12
CA ASN A 126 -15.60 -9.76 -11.08
C ASN A 126 -14.80 -8.49 -11.49
N HIS A 127 -14.97 -7.39 -10.76
CA HIS A 127 -14.31 -6.11 -11.03
C HIS A 127 -13.22 -5.87 -9.98
N THR A 128 -12.20 -5.12 -10.36
CA THR A 128 -11.08 -4.78 -9.46
C THR A 128 -11.28 -3.43 -8.77
N ILE A 129 -11.87 -2.44 -9.45
CA ILE A 129 -11.97 -1.07 -8.93
C ILE A 129 -13.39 -0.54 -9.14
N LEU A 130 -14.00 -0.06 -8.05
CA LEU A 130 -15.20 0.77 -8.08
C LEU A 130 -14.88 2.18 -7.59
N ALA A 131 -15.56 3.19 -8.13
CA ALA A 131 -15.24 4.58 -7.84
C ALA A 131 -16.47 5.45 -7.52
N GLY A 132 -16.24 6.50 -6.73
CA GLY A 132 -17.21 7.56 -6.50
C GLY A 132 -18.41 7.11 -5.68
N ARG A 133 -19.53 7.82 -5.88
CA ARG A 133 -20.79 7.54 -5.18
C ARG A 133 -21.35 6.16 -5.50
N ASP A 134 -21.08 5.61 -6.67
CA ASP A 134 -21.54 4.26 -7.02
C ASP A 134 -20.78 3.19 -6.23
N ALA A 135 -19.53 3.45 -5.83
CA ALA A 135 -18.80 2.60 -4.89
C ALA A 135 -19.40 2.69 -3.46
N ASP A 136 -19.87 3.87 -3.04
CA ASP A 136 -20.61 3.99 -1.77
C ASP A 136 -21.94 3.23 -1.80
N GLU A 137 -22.67 3.30 -2.92
CA GLU A 137 -23.92 2.56 -3.09
C GLU A 137 -23.71 1.05 -3.06
N PHE A 138 -22.63 0.58 -3.72
CA PHE A 138 -22.19 -0.80 -3.60
C PHE A 138 -21.85 -1.17 -2.16
N ALA A 139 -21.02 -0.38 -1.48
CA ALA A 139 -20.63 -0.63 -0.09
C ALA A 139 -21.85 -0.68 0.85
N ARG A 140 -22.81 0.22 0.65
CA ARG A 140 -24.09 0.24 1.35
C ARG A 140 -24.90 -1.04 1.11
N ALA A 141 -24.98 -1.51 -0.13
CA ALA A 141 -25.67 -2.75 -0.48
C ALA A 141 -25.01 -3.98 0.16
N MET A 142 -23.69 -3.94 0.37
CA MET A 142 -22.92 -4.97 1.08
C MET A 142 -22.98 -4.85 2.61
N GLY A 143 -23.73 -3.88 3.14
CA GLY A 143 -23.96 -3.72 4.58
C GLY A 143 -23.00 -2.77 5.30
N LEU A 144 -22.13 -2.05 4.59
CA LEU A 144 -21.27 -1.05 5.21
C LEU A 144 -22.05 0.24 5.54
N ALA A 145 -21.85 0.72 6.76
CA ALA A 145 -22.49 1.94 7.24
C ALA A 145 -22.01 3.18 6.46
N GLN A 146 -22.97 4.03 6.13
CA GLN A 146 -22.74 5.30 5.43
C GLN A 146 -22.78 6.47 6.42
N GLY A 147 -21.95 7.48 6.21
CA GLY A 147 -21.92 8.66 7.05
C GLY A 147 -21.03 9.78 6.53
N SER A 148 -21.11 10.95 7.15
CA SER A 148 -20.24 12.07 6.77
C SER A 148 -18.77 11.72 6.98
N LEU A 149 -17.97 11.90 5.94
CA LEU A 149 -16.52 11.85 6.02
C LEU A 149 -15.92 13.19 6.50
N VAL A 150 -16.71 14.26 6.47
CA VAL A 150 -16.27 15.60 6.90
C VAL A 150 -16.42 15.74 8.42
N THR A 151 -15.39 16.28 9.06
CA THR A 151 -15.34 16.64 10.50
C THR A 151 -15.11 18.15 10.68
N ASN A 152 -15.22 18.64 11.92
CA ASN A 152 -14.88 20.03 12.22
C ASN A 152 -13.41 20.38 11.89
N PHE A 153 -12.50 19.41 11.99
CA PHE A 153 -11.10 19.57 11.60
C PHE A 153 -10.97 19.85 10.10
N SER A 154 -11.45 18.95 9.24
CA SER A 154 -11.45 19.17 7.78
C SER A 154 -12.13 20.47 7.35
N LYS A 155 -13.27 20.84 7.98
CA LYS A 155 -13.93 22.13 7.72
C LYS A 155 -13.04 23.32 8.07
N ALA A 156 -12.33 23.26 9.19
CA ALA A 156 -11.42 24.32 9.61
C ALA A 156 -10.23 24.46 8.64
N LEU A 157 -9.63 23.34 8.21
CA LEU A 157 -8.57 23.32 7.18
C LEU A 157 -9.04 23.96 5.88
N TRP A 158 -10.18 23.51 5.36
CA TRP A 158 -10.74 24.06 4.12
C TRP A 158 -11.07 25.54 4.24
N SER A 159 -11.70 25.96 5.35
CA SER A 159 -12.04 27.38 5.57
C SER A 159 -10.79 28.26 5.68
N GLN A 160 -9.71 27.74 6.27
CA GLN A 160 -8.42 28.46 6.34
C GLN A 160 -7.79 28.60 4.94
N TRP A 161 -7.81 27.54 4.14
CA TRP A 161 -7.31 27.54 2.78
C TRP A 161 -8.10 28.48 1.86
N GLU A 162 -9.42 28.49 1.96
CA GLU A 162 -10.29 29.40 1.21
C GLU A 162 -9.98 30.87 1.56
N ARG A 163 -9.84 31.20 2.85
CA ARG A 163 -9.38 32.54 3.29
C ARG A 163 -7.97 32.88 2.82
N GLY A 164 -7.14 31.87 2.57
CA GLY A 164 -5.79 31.98 2.00
C GLY A 164 -5.76 32.06 0.48
N ALA A 165 -6.86 32.51 -0.16
CA ALA A 165 -7.00 32.60 -1.61
C ALA A 165 -6.76 31.26 -2.32
N CYS A 166 -7.18 30.16 -1.67
CA CYS A 166 -7.06 28.80 -2.19
C CYS A 166 -5.62 28.40 -2.53
N GLN A 167 -4.66 28.82 -1.69
CA GLN A 167 -3.25 28.43 -1.80
C GLN A 167 -2.80 27.54 -0.64
N PRO A 168 -1.92 26.56 -0.91
CA PRO A 168 -1.51 26.10 -2.25
C PRO A 168 -2.61 25.31 -2.97
N ASN A 169 -2.56 25.18 -4.31
CA ASN A 169 -3.47 24.31 -5.07
C ASN A 169 -2.79 23.56 -6.22
N TYR A 170 -3.54 22.63 -6.80
CA TYR A 170 -3.07 21.72 -7.86
C TYR A 170 -3.44 22.18 -9.28
N ARG A 171 -4.09 23.34 -9.42
CA ARG A 171 -4.57 23.84 -10.71
C ARG A 171 -3.43 24.47 -11.48
N ARG A 172 -3.35 24.17 -12.78
CA ARG A 172 -2.32 24.70 -13.68
C ARG A 172 -2.88 24.93 -15.08
N ASN A 173 -2.36 25.92 -15.79
CA ASN A 173 -2.75 26.23 -17.17
C ASN A 173 -4.26 26.49 -17.34
N VAL A 174 -4.87 27.14 -16.34
CA VAL A 174 -6.28 27.51 -16.32
C VAL A 174 -6.45 29.02 -16.10
N HIS A 175 -7.64 29.53 -16.45
CA HIS A 175 -8.11 30.88 -16.20
C HIS A 175 -9.40 30.82 -15.35
N PRO A 176 -9.61 31.73 -14.38
CA PRO A 176 -8.67 32.76 -13.92
C PRO A 176 -7.39 32.13 -13.33
N ASN A 177 -6.32 32.94 -13.19
CA ASN A 177 -5.03 32.46 -12.69
C ASN A 177 -5.23 31.78 -11.32
N PRO A 178 -4.86 30.50 -11.15
CA PRO A 178 -5.09 29.78 -9.91
C PRO A 178 -4.30 30.29 -8.71
N ARG A 179 -3.33 31.18 -8.91
CA ARG A 179 -2.62 31.85 -7.80
C ARG A 179 -3.42 32.99 -7.16
N ASP A 180 -4.40 33.52 -7.88
CA ASP A 180 -5.11 34.76 -7.52
C ASP A 180 -6.62 34.55 -7.39
N SER A 181 -7.13 33.34 -7.65
CA SER A 181 -8.55 33.01 -7.66
C SER A 181 -8.79 31.56 -7.29
N CYS A 182 -9.91 31.29 -6.62
CA CYS A 182 -10.45 29.96 -6.32
C CYS A 182 -11.28 29.34 -7.47
N GLY A 183 -11.28 29.97 -8.66
CA GLY A 183 -12.08 29.55 -9.79
C GLY A 183 -13.49 30.19 -9.80
N PRO A 184 -14.47 29.60 -10.52
CA PRO A 184 -14.35 28.36 -11.29
C PRO A 184 -13.31 28.48 -12.41
N TYR A 185 -12.57 27.41 -12.65
CA TYR A 185 -11.49 27.38 -13.62
C TYR A 185 -11.94 26.84 -14.98
N ALA A 186 -11.42 27.44 -16.06
CA ALA A 186 -11.50 26.93 -17.41
C ALA A 186 -10.09 26.76 -18.01
N PRO A 187 -9.85 25.79 -18.90
CA PRO A 187 -8.56 25.67 -19.59
C PRO A 187 -8.20 26.95 -20.33
N ASN A 188 -6.91 27.33 -20.31
CA ASN A 188 -6.43 28.42 -21.15
C ASN A 188 -6.57 28.06 -22.64
N ALA A 189 -7.01 29.03 -23.46
CA ALA A 189 -7.04 28.86 -24.91
C ALA A 189 -5.66 28.48 -25.45
N GLY A 190 -5.57 27.40 -26.25
CA GLY A 190 -4.30 26.92 -26.81
C GLY A 190 -3.43 26.04 -25.89
N ALA A 191 -3.95 25.56 -24.75
CA ALA A 191 -3.21 24.68 -23.84
C ALA A 191 -2.87 23.28 -24.43
N GLY A 192 -3.50 22.89 -25.54
CA GLY A 192 -3.31 21.57 -26.18
C GLY A 192 -2.02 21.38 -26.99
N ASP A 193 -1.33 22.46 -27.38
CA ASP A 193 -0.23 22.40 -28.37
C ASP A 193 1.19 22.55 -27.82
N ARG A 194 1.34 22.75 -26.50
CA ARG A 194 2.68 22.89 -25.91
C ARG A 194 3.29 21.51 -25.68
N LYS A 195 4.26 21.13 -26.51
CA LYS A 195 5.23 20.06 -26.22
C LYS A 195 5.89 20.35 -24.87
N GLY A 196 5.34 19.78 -23.80
CA GLY A 196 5.75 20.04 -22.43
C GLY A 196 7.17 19.56 -22.19
N GLY A 197 8.12 20.50 -22.15
CA GLY A 197 9.48 20.24 -21.68
C GLY A 197 9.44 19.63 -20.27
N VAL A 198 10.23 18.57 -20.09
CA VAL A 198 10.49 17.92 -18.81
C VAL A 198 11.32 18.90 -17.98
N GLY A 199 10.70 19.80 -17.20
CA GLY A 199 11.49 20.77 -16.43
C GLY A 199 10.79 21.82 -15.57
N ALA A 200 9.49 22.07 -15.70
CA ALA A 200 8.83 22.99 -14.78
C ALA A 200 8.48 22.26 -13.47
N ALA A 201 9.02 22.75 -12.34
CA ALA A 201 8.78 22.25 -10.99
C ALA A 201 7.30 21.85 -10.78
N ARG A 202 7.08 20.55 -10.52
CA ARG A 202 5.80 19.87 -10.79
C ARG A 202 4.72 20.02 -9.70
N SER A 203 5.03 20.64 -8.56
CA SER A 203 4.03 21.03 -7.56
C SER A 203 4.53 22.25 -6.78
N PRO A 204 3.80 23.38 -6.77
CA PRO A 204 4.00 24.45 -5.78
C PRO A 204 3.36 24.11 -4.42
N VAL A 205 2.72 22.94 -4.31
CA VAL A 205 2.04 22.50 -3.08
C VAL A 205 3.07 22.04 -2.07
N GLY A 206 3.04 22.67 -0.90
CA GLY A 206 3.99 22.49 0.19
C GLY A 206 4.25 21.02 0.54
N THR A 207 5.45 20.79 1.06
CA THR A 207 5.99 19.52 1.57
C THR A 207 4.92 18.44 1.82
N PHE A 208 4.85 17.46 0.93
CA PHE A 208 4.32 16.13 1.24
C PHE A 208 5.20 15.54 2.36
N GLY A 209 4.58 15.06 3.43
CA GLY A 209 5.28 14.61 4.63
C GLY A 209 4.25 14.35 5.72
N ARG A 210 4.71 14.20 6.97
CA ARG A 210 3.89 13.66 8.06
C ARG A 210 2.45 14.20 8.20
N ASN A 211 2.27 15.49 7.89
CA ASN A 211 1.00 16.18 8.06
C ASN A 211 0.27 16.48 6.74
N ASN A 212 0.76 15.97 5.60
CA ASN A 212 0.18 16.18 4.28
C ASN A 212 0.55 15.02 3.35
N HIS A 213 -0.44 14.17 3.03
CA HIS A 213 -0.35 13.05 2.08
C HIS A 213 0.41 11.81 2.60
N ASP A 214 0.13 11.42 3.83
CA ASP A 214 0.53 10.13 4.35
C ASP A 214 -0.52 9.06 4.01
N THR A 215 -0.05 7.91 3.57
CA THR A 215 -0.87 6.72 3.34
C THR A 215 -0.42 5.64 4.30
N ILE A 216 -1.36 4.95 4.93
CA ILE A 216 -1.04 3.66 5.53
C ILE A 216 -0.99 2.62 4.41
N ALA A 217 0.16 1.98 4.26
CA ALA A 217 0.35 0.80 3.45
C ALA A 217 0.83 -0.31 4.37
N MET A 218 0.15 -1.45 4.37
CA MET A 218 0.44 -2.57 5.26
C MET A 218 0.68 -3.83 4.44
N ILE A 219 1.66 -4.63 4.88
CA ILE A 219 1.98 -5.95 4.31
C ILE A 219 2.04 -6.94 5.46
N ALA A 220 1.40 -8.09 5.31
CA ALA A 220 1.45 -9.18 6.27
C ALA A 220 1.93 -10.47 5.59
N LEU A 221 2.77 -11.24 6.28
CA LEU A 221 3.24 -12.58 5.93
C LEU A 221 2.92 -13.51 7.11
N ASN A 222 2.09 -14.53 6.89
CA ASN A 222 1.75 -15.50 7.92
C ASN A 222 2.69 -16.73 7.93
N SER A 223 2.55 -17.59 8.94
CA SER A 223 3.38 -18.79 9.13
C SER A 223 3.23 -19.85 8.02
N ARG A 224 2.20 -19.75 7.18
CA ARG A 224 2.01 -20.61 5.99
C ARG A 224 2.71 -20.09 4.74
N GLY A 225 3.31 -18.90 4.80
CA GLY A 225 3.91 -18.24 3.64
C GLY A 225 2.93 -17.44 2.79
N SER A 226 1.65 -17.35 3.20
CA SER A 226 0.67 -16.51 2.52
C SER A 226 0.89 -15.04 2.87
N MET A 227 0.80 -14.17 1.87
CA MET A 227 0.96 -12.74 2.02
C MET A 227 -0.28 -11.97 1.57
N ALA A 228 -0.49 -10.81 2.17
CA ALA A 228 -1.46 -9.83 1.71
C ALA A 228 -0.89 -8.41 1.85
N ALA A 229 -1.42 -7.49 1.07
CA ALA A 229 -1.08 -6.07 1.19
C ALA A 229 -2.31 -5.21 0.95
N GLY A 230 -2.34 -4.04 1.59
CA GLY A 230 -3.44 -3.10 1.46
C GLY A 230 -3.05 -1.69 1.86
N THR A 231 -3.81 -0.73 1.34
CA THR A 231 -3.59 0.70 1.54
C THR A 231 -4.90 1.43 1.80
N SER A 232 -4.82 2.51 2.57
CA SER A 232 -5.93 3.46 2.77
C SER A 232 -5.40 4.88 2.97
N THR A 233 -6.11 5.88 2.43
CA THR A 233 -5.79 7.29 2.57
C THR A 233 -7.01 8.18 2.33
N ASN A 234 -6.98 9.40 2.84
CA ASN A 234 -7.87 10.49 2.39
C ASN A 234 -7.19 11.40 1.33
N GLY A 235 -5.97 11.07 0.92
CA GLY A 235 -5.26 11.64 -0.21
C GLY A 235 -4.68 13.03 0.06
N ALA A 236 -4.43 13.76 -1.03
CA ALA A 236 -3.80 15.07 -0.97
C ALA A 236 -4.75 16.16 -0.44
N THR A 237 -4.30 16.96 0.52
CA THR A 237 -5.08 18.09 1.05
C THR A 237 -5.32 19.13 -0.04
N HIS A 238 -6.57 19.56 -0.21
CA HIS A 238 -7.04 20.49 -1.26
C HIS A 238 -6.87 19.96 -2.69
N LYS A 239 -6.89 18.64 -2.84
CA LYS A 239 -6.91 17.97 -4.16
C LYS A 239 -8.07 18.48 -5.02
N VAL A 240 -7.86 18.44 -6.33
CA VAL A 240 -8.96 18.65 -7.29
C VAL A 240 -10.03 17.57 -7.03
N PRO A 241 -11.33 17.94 -6.94
CA PRO A 241 -12.40 16.98 -6.73
C PRO A 241 -12.37 15.85 -7.76
N GLY A 242 -12.50 14.61 -7.28
CA GLY A 242 -12.37 13.39 -8.10
C GLY A 242 -10.94 12.91 -8.34
N ARG A 243 -9.90 13.59 -7.81
CA ARG A 243 -8.52 13.09 -7.82
C ARG A 243 -8.40 11.83 -6.97
N LEU A 244 -7.77 10.81 -7.54
CA LEU A 244 -7.49 9.53 -6.90
C LEU A 244 -6.02 9.47 -6.44
N ALA A 245 -5.77 8.86 -5.28
CA ALA A 245 -4.42 8.51 -4.83
C ALA A 245 -3.90 7.23 -5.51
N ASP A 246 -2.58 7.08 -5.52
CA ASP A 246 -1.93 5.82 -5.89
C ASP A 246 -2.28 4.67 -4.94
N SER A 247 -2.64 5.00 -3.69
CA SER A 247 -3.15 4.11 -2.65
C SER A 247 -4.43 3.34 -3.05
N GLY A 248 -5.13 3.77 -4.11
CA GLY A 248 -6.25 3.03 -4.70
C GLY A 248 -5.89 2.25 -5.97
N VAL A 249 -4.60 2.19 -6.34
CA VAL A 249 -4.15 1.61 -7.61
C VAL A 249 -3.22 0.42 -7.35
N PRO A 250 -3.69 -0.82 -7.59
CA PRO A 250 -2.84 -2.00 -7.49
C PRO A 250 -1.57 -1.87 -8.34
N GLY A 251 -0.42 -2.20 -7.74
CA GLY A 251 0.89 -2.03 -8.35
C GLY A 251 1.54 -0.69 -8.06
N SER A 252 0.76 0.35 -7.76
CA SER A 252 1.30 1.64 -7.35
C SER A 252 1.35 1.78 -5.84
N GLY A 253 0.19 1.88 -5.18
CA GLY A 253 0.10 2.07 -3.74
C GLY A 253 0.53 0.84 -2.94
N ALA A 254 0.10 -0.34 -3.38
CA ALA A 254 0.56 -1.62 -2.85
C ALA A 254 0.55 -2.71 -3.93
N TYR A 255 1.35 -3.75 -3.72
CA TYR A 255 1.37 -4.97 -4.53
C TYR A 255 1.94 -6.13 -3.72
N VAL A 256 1.46 -7.35 -3.95
CA VAL A 256 1.93 -8.53 -3.23
C VAL A 256 1.82 -9.78 -4.09
N ASP A 257 2.79 -10.67 -3.93
CA ASP A 257 2.80 -12.02 -4.48
C ASP A 257 3.48 -12.93 -3.46
N SER A 258 2.77 -13.94 -2.95
CA SER A 258 3.27 -14.83 -1.88
C SER A 258 4.48 -15.66 -2.30
N GLU A 259 4.73 -15.84 -3.60
CA GLU A 259 5.93 -16.51 -4.10
C GLU A 259 7.18 -15.60 -4.09
N VAL A 260 7.02 -14.31 -3.79
CA VAL A 260 8.09 -13.31 -3.86
C VAL A 260 8.15 -12.41 -2.63
N GLY A 261 7.10 -11.62 -2.40
CA GLY A 261 7.07 -10.52 -1.45
C GLY A 261 5.97 -9.50 -1.73
N GLY A 262 5.90 -8.47 -0.90
CA GLY A 262 5.00 -7.33 -1.04
C GLY A 262 5.70 -5.99 -0.96
N CYS A 263 5.00 -4.95 -1.40
CA CYS A 263 5.39 -3.55 -1.30
C CYS A 263 4.21 -2.66 -0.92
N GLY A 264 4.50 -1.60 -0.15
CA GLY A 264 3.61 -0.48 0.12
C GLY A 264 4.30 0.87 -0.14
N ALA A 265 3.54 1.86 -0.59
CA ALA A 265 4.03 3.19 -0.96
C ALA A 265 3.34 4.31 -0.16
N THR A 266 4.03 5.45 -0.04
CA THR A 266 3.48 6.71 0.52
C THR A 266 4.20 7.92 -0.10
N GLY A 267 3.57 9.10 -0.08
CA GLY A 267 4.11 10.36 -0.61
C GLY A 267 3.38 10.87 -1.86
N ASP A 268 4.06 11.53 -2.80
CA ASP A 268 3.46 12.16 -3.99
C ASP A 268 2.87 11.12 -4.95
N GLY A 269 1.62 10.72 -4.68
CA GLY A 269 0.91 9.70 -5.44
C GLY A 269 0.77 10.00 -6.93
N ASP A 270 0.73 11.28 -7.32
CA ASP A 270 0.62 11.67 -8.73
C ASP A 270 1.93 11.45 -9.50
N VAL A 271 3.07 11.49 -8.82
CA VAL A 271 4.37 11.06 -9.36
C VAL A 271 4.50 9.55 -9.27
N MET A 272 4.22 8.94 -8.11
CA MET A 272 4.38 7.50 -7.87
C MET A 272 3.58 6.66 -8.88
N MET A 273 2.31 6.99 -9.12
CA MET A 273 1.42 6.29 -10.06
C MET A 273 1.95 6.23 -11.50
N ARG A 274 2.84 7.15 -11.91
CA ARG A 274 3.43 7.15 -13.26
C ARG A 274 4.50 6.07 -13.44
N PHE A 275 4.99 5.47 -12.35
CA PHE A 275 6.07 4.50 -12.35
C PHE A 275 5.67 3.13 -11.79
N VAL A 276 4.47 3.01 -11.21
CA VAL A 276 3.92 1.75 -10.68
C VAL A 276 4.94 1.05 -9.75
N PRO A 277 5.45 1.76 -8.72
CA PRO A 277 6.68 1.37 -8.04
C PRO A 277 6.57 0.07 -7.26
N CYS A 278 5.42 -0.26 -6.69
CA CYS A 278 5.30 -1.48 -5.90
C CYS A 278 5.31 -2.75 -6.73
N TYR A 279 4.71 -2.72 -7.93
CA TYR A 279 4.89 -3.80 -8.90
C TYR A 279 6.37 -3.96 -9.27
N GLN A 280 7.06 -2.84 -9.56
CA GLN A 280 8.49 -2.87 -9.88
C GLN A 280 9.35 -3.41 -8.73
N VAL A 281 9.04 -3.08 -7.47
CA VAL A 281 9.74 -3.61 -6.29
C VAL A 281 9.59 -5.12 -6.19
N VAL A 282 8.36 -5.63 -6.29
CA VAL A 282 8.09 -7.08 -6.24
C VAL A 282 8.78 -7.79 -7.40
N GLU A 283 8.74 -7.23 -8.62
CA GLU A 283 9.45 -7.83 -9.77
C GLU A 283 10.98 -7.75 -9.65
N SER A 284 11.54 -6.71 -9.04
CA SER A 284 12.97 -6.66 -8.72
C SER A 284 13.35 -7.72 -7.68
N MET A 285 12.53 -7.95 -6.65
CA MET A 285 12.72 -9.04 -5.69
C MET A 285 12.60 -10.41 -6.36
N ARG A 286 11.65 -10.60 -7.28
CA ARG A 286 11.51 -11.83 -8.09
C ARG A 286 12.79 -12.17 -8.85
N ARG A 287 13.53 -11.15 -9.29
CA ARG A 287 14.82 -11.27 -9.98
C ARG A 287 16.02 -11.46 -9.04
N GLY A 288 15.79 -11.63 -7.74
CA GLY A 288 16.80 -11.92 -6.75
C GLY A 288 17.36 -10.70 -6.02
N MET A 289 16.76 -9.52 -6.17
CA MET A 289 17.16 -8.37 -5.33
C MET A 289 16.67 -8.54 -3.89
N SER A 290 17.47 -8.05 -2.94
CA SER A 290 16.99 -7.88 -1.56
C SER A 290 15.90 -6.79 -1.50
N PRO A 291 15.02 -6.80 -0.47
CA PRO A 291 14.03 -5.74 -0.27
C PRO A 291 14.64 -4.34 -0.33
N LYS A 292 15.79 -4.12 0.33
CA LYS A 292 16.49 -2.83 0.35
C LYS A 292 16.91 -2.38 -1.04
N SER A 293 17.58 -3.25 -1.80
CA SER A 293 18.03 -2.94 -3.15
C SER A 293 16.84 -2.69 -4.09
N ALA A 294 15.74 -3.42 -3.93
CA ALA A 294 14.54 -3.27 -4.75
C ALA A 294 13.86 -1.91 -4.53
N VAL A 295 13.66 -1.48 -3.27
CA VAL A 295 13.05 -0.17 -2.98
C VAL A 295 13.95 1.00 -3.41
N GLU A 296 15.27 0.88 -3.23
CA GLU A 296 16.24 1.89 -3.68
C GLU A 296 16.28 2.01 -5.21
N GLU A 297 16.22 0.89 -5.93
CA GLU A 297 16.17 0.86 -7.40
C GLU A 297 14.90 1.54 -7.92
N ALA A 298 13.73 1.19 -7.35
CA ALA A 298 12.45 1.73 -7.75
C ALA A 298 12.39 3.26 -7.53
N LEU A 299 12.75 3.75 -6.35
CA LEU A 299 12.83 5.20 -6.09
C LEU A 299 13.88 5.88 -6.96
N GLY A 300 15.02 5.22 -7.23
CA GLY A 300 16.06 5.73 -8.12
C GLY A 300 15.56 5.97 -9.56
N ARG A 301 14.64 5.15 -10.06
CA ARG A 301 14.00 5.34 -11.37
C ARG A 301 13.12 6.59 -11.40
N ILE A 302 12.33 6.81 -10.35
CA ILE A 302 11.47 8.00 -10.21
C ILE A 302 12.34 9.26 -10.09
N ARG A 303 13.32 9.23 -9.18
CA ARG A 303 14.26 10.33 -8.90
C ARG A 303 14.98 10.83 -10.15
N ARG A 304 15.37 9.95 -11.08
CA ARG A 304 16.01 10.36 -12.35
C ARG A 304 15.15 11.27 -13.22
N ARG A 305 13.82 11.22 -13.07
CA ARG A 305 12.86 12.05 -13.82
C ARG A 305 12.23 13.14 -12.96
N HIS A 306 12.19 12.92 -11.66
CA HIS A 306 11.59 13.78 -10.66
C HIS A 306 12.53 13.86 -9.46
N PRO A 307 13.62 14.64 -9.52
CA PRO A 307 14.66 14.56 -8.49
C PRO A 307 14.21 14.99 -7.09
N THR A 308 13.22 15.88 -7.02
CA THR A 308 12.72 16.49 -5.79
C THR A 308 11.35 15.95 -5.34
N PHE A 309 10.82 14.89 -5.97
CA PHE A 309 9.56 14.30 -5.50
C PHE A 309 9.72 13.76 -4.09
N GLN A 310 8.64 13.78 -3.32
CA GLN A 310 8.64 13.21 -1.99
C GLN A 310 7.94 11.86 -2.07
N GLY A 311 8.60 10.80 -1.63
CA GLY A 311 8.02 9.47 -1.69
C GLY A 311 8.87 8.44 -0.97
N ALA A 312 8.21 7.43 -0.41
CA ALA A 312 8.85 6.32 0.24
C ALA A 312 8.20 5.00 -0.18
N LEU A 313 9.00 3.94 -0.12
CA LEU A 313 8.60 2.56 -0.39
C LEU A 313 9.02 1.69 0.78
N LEU A 314 8.18 0.72 1.12
CA LEU A 314 8.40 -0.32 2.10
C LEU A 314 8.22 -1.67 1.41
N ALA A 315 9.17 -2.58 1.60
CA ALA A 315 9.12 -3.94 1.06
C ALA A 315 9.28 -4.99 2.16
N LEU A 316 8.62 -6.13 1.95
CA LEU A 316 8.74 -7.36 2.74
C LEU A 316 8.85 -8.53 1.75
N ASP A 317 9.88 -9.36 1.84
CA ASP A 317 9.99 -10.59 1.03
C ASP A 317 9.35 -11.80 1.74
N LYS A 318 9.15 -12.89 1.00
CA LYS A 318 8.60 -14.16 1.52
C LYS A 318 9.45 -14.84 2.60
N ASN A 319 10.70 -14.40 2.77
CA ASN A 319 11.61 -14.90 3.79
C ASN A 319 11.62 -14.00 5.04
N GLY A 320 10.70 -13.04 5.13
CA GLY A 320 10.58 -12.13 6.26
C GLY A 320 11.58 -10.98 6.27
N ASN A 321 12.43 -10.84 5.25
CA ASN A 321 13.32 -9.68 5.15
C ASN A 321 12.52 -8.46 4.74
N HIS A 322 12.77 -7.32 5.37
CA HIS A 322 12.07 -6.08 5.08
C HIS A 322 13.03 -4.89 4.98
N ALA A 323 12.63 -3.86 4.24
CA ALA A 323 13.37 -2.61 4.15
C ALA A 323 12.48 -1.48 3.67
N GLY A 324 12.80 -0.26 4.10
CA GLY A 324 12.25 0.97 3.55
C GLY A 324 13.32 1.77 2.81
N ALA A 325 12.89 2.62 1.87
CA ALA A 325 13.68 3.70 1.30
C ALA A 325 12.82 4.94 1.10
N THR A 326 13.45 6.11 1.07
CA THR A 326 12.77 7.40 0.96
C THR A 326 13.50 8.36 0.02
N ASN A 327 12.77 9.29 -0.58
CA ASN A 327 13.29 10.44 -1.32
C ASN A 327 12.67 11.74 -0.79
N CYS A 328 13.51 12.72 -0.44
CA CYS A 328 13.11 14.08 -0.04
C CYS A 328 12.05 14.17 1.08
N MET A 329 11.95 13.15 1.96
CA MET A 329 11.07 13.16 3.12
C MET A 329 11.62 12.27 4.24
N ASP A 330 11.31 12.62 5.48
CA ASP A 330 11.53 11.75 6.61
C ASP A 330 10.55 10.58 6.54
N PHE A 331 11.05 9.36 6.77
CA PHE A 331 10.22 8.16 6.68
C PHE A 331 10.56 7.18 7.79
N HIS A 332 9.50 6.65 8.39
CA HIS A 332 9.56 5.59 9.38
C HIS A 332 8.55 4.50 8.98
N TYR A 333 8.79 3.27 9.39
CA TYR A 333 7.79 2.21 9.28
C TYR A 333 7.73 1.41 10.58
N SER A 334 6.57 0.81 10.83
CA SER A 334 6.33 -0.02 12.00
C SER A 334 6.46 -1.51 11.62
N LEU A 335 6.96 -2.31 12.56
CA LEU A 335 7.24 -3.74 12.39
C LEU A 335 6.76 -4.51 13.62
N ALA A 336 6.09 -5.64 13.41
CA ALA A 336 5.92 -6.70 14.38
C ALA A 336 6.30 -8.05 13.75
N SER A 337 6.96 -8.92 14.50
CA SER A 337 7.39 -10.24 14.03
C SER A 337 7.50 -11.23 15.18
N ALA A 338 7.65 -12.52 14.90
CA ALA A 338 7.81 -13.55 15.93
C ALA A 338 9.00 -13.27 16.87
N ASP A 339 10.11 -12.73 16.34
CA ASP A 339 11.31 -12.38 17.11
C ASP A 339 11.16 -11.06 17.90
N HIS A 340 10.21 -10.22 17.49
CA HIS A 340 9.93 -8.90 18.05
C HIS A 340 8.42 -8.72 18.20
N PRO A 341 7.81 -9.31 19.25
CA PRO A 341 6.36 -9.25 19.44
C PRO A 341 5.88 -7.86 19.85
N ASP A 342 6.75 -7.04 20.45
CA ASP A 342 6.49 -5.61 20.66
C ASP A 342 6.75 -4.84 19.36
N VAL A 343 5.80 -3.97 19.00
CA VAL A 343 5.90 -3.16 17.78
C VAL A 343 7.13 -2.26 17.83
N ARG A 344 7.97 -2.34 16.80
CA ARG A 344 9.15 -1.49 16.62
C ARG A 344 8.90 -0.47 15.53
N VAL A 345 9.32 0.77 15.77
CA VAL A 345 9.41 1.81 14.74
C VAL A 345 10.84 1.82 14.21
N ILE A 346 11.00 1.74 12.89
CA ILE A 346 12.28 1.76 12.19
C ILE A 346 12.39 3.06 11.41
N GLU A 347 13.42 3.84 11.71
CA GLU A 347 13.80 5.03 10.96
C GLU A 347 14.53 4.64 9.67
N VAL A 348 14.14 5.26 8.56
CA VAL A 348 14.73 5.01 7.23
C VAL A 348 15.61 6.18 6.83
N GLN A 349 16.90 5.91 6.72
CA GLN A 349 17.87 6.88 6.24
C GLN A 349 17.77 7.02 4.71
N ALA A 350 17.71 8.26 4.22
CA ALA A 350 17.69 8.53 2.79
C ALA A 350 19.01 8.09 2.13
N SER A 351 18.92 7.30 1.05
CA SER A 351 20.10 6.80 0.33
C SER A 351 20.80 7.90 -0.49
N VAL A 352 20.08 8.96 -0.84
CA VAL A 352 20.61 10.12 -1.56
C VAL A 352 20.01 11.39 -0.95
N PRO A 353 20.82 12.43 -0.69
CA PRO A 353 20.32 13.72 -0.21
C PRO A 353 19.30 14.33 -1.18
N CYS A 354 18.28 14.99 -0.63
CA CYS A 354 17.37 15.77 -1.47
C CYS A 354 18.14 16.92 -2.15
N PRO A 355 18.04 17.09 -3.47
CA PRO A 355 18.67 18.21 -4.16
C PRO A 355 18.18 19.55 -3.59
N SER A 356 19.09 20.50 -3.39
CA SER A 356 18.72 21.87 -3.03
C SER A 356 17.86 22.49 -4.14
N SER A 357 16.79 23.18 -3.74
CA SER A 357 16.05 24.04 -4.66
C SER A 357 17.00 25.10 -5.20
N THR A 358 17.19 25.11 -6.53
CA THR A 358 17.92 26.16 -7.24
C THR A 358 16.97 27.22 -7.75
#